data_AF-A0A7Y0VWH9-F1
#
_entry.id   AF-A0A7Y0VWH9-F1
#
_cell.length_a   1.000
_cell.length_b   1.000
_cell.length_c   1.000
_cell.angle_alpha   90.00
_cell.angle_beta   90.00
_cell.angle_gamma   90.00
#
_symmetry.space_group_name_H-M   'P 1'
#
loop_
_entity.id
_entity.type
_entity.pdbx_description
1 polymer ?
#
loop_
_entity_poly.entity_id
_entity_poly.type
_entity_poly.pdbx_seq_one_letter_code
_entity_poly.pdbx_strand_id
1 'polypeptide(L)'
;MKTNGLALKSFYADAQVWSGQDGKPLYWIDNISLAVNGLEIAEDSSIQMLHDDDDVQILTGNIYSYEDLGEVATLAEYFKRWQRNLDPAQHSLHDAGSRIKP
;
A
#
# COMPACT_ATOMS: atom_id res chain seq x y z
N MET A 1 -9.90 2.32 4.14
CA MET A 1 -8.82 3.35 4.12
C MET A 1 -9.06 4.27 2.94
N LYS A 2 -8.95 5.59 3.07
CA LYS A 2 -9.15 6.54 1.95
C LYS A 2 -7.82 6.96 1.35
N THR A 3 -7.78 7.10 0.03
CA THR A 3 -6.63 7.53 -0.77
C THR A 3 -7.11 8.07 -2.13
N ASN A 4 -6.20 8.30 -3.07
CA ASN A 4 -6.54 8.68 -4.44
C ASN A 4 -5.98 7.67 -5.45
N GLY A 5 -6.46 7.75 -6.69
CA GLY A 5 -6.05 6.83 -7.74
C GLY A 5 -4.56 6.89 -8.04
N LEU A 6 -3.92 8.06 -7.97
CA LEU A 6 -2.48 8.19 -8.15
C LEU A 6 -1.70 7.37 -7.12
N ALA A 7 -1.98 7.58 -5.83
CA ALA A 7 -1.27 6.90 -4.75
C ALA A 7 -1.49 5.38 -4.79
N LEU A 8 -2.72 4.94 -5.08
CA LEU A 8 -2.99 3.51 -5.22
C LEU A 8 -2.24 2.90 -6.41
N LYS A 9 -2.25 3.56 -7.58
CA LYS A 9 -1.48 3.09 -8.74
C LYS A 9 0.02 3.05 -8.45
N SER A 10 0.56 4.08 -7.80
CA SER A 10 1.97 4.12 -7.41
C SER A 10 2.34 2.96 -6.48
N PHE A 11 1.46 2.58 -5.54
CA PHE A 11 1.68 1.42 -4.68
C PHE A 11 1.77 0.13 -5.48
N TYR A 12 0.82 -0.14 -6.39
CA TYR A 12 0.82 -1.35 -7.22
C TYR A 12 2.01 -1.40 -8.21
N ALA A 13 2.53 -0.24 -8.62
CA ALA A 13 3.68 -0.15 -9.50
C ALA A 13 5.04 -0.23 -8.78
N ASP A 14 5.08 -0.15 -7.45
CA ASP A 14 6.33 -0.12 -6.69
C ASP A 14 6.96 -1.52 -6.57
N ALA A 15 7.95 -1.81 -7.40
CA ALA A 15 8.66 -3.09 -7.39
C ALA A 15 9.33 -3.41 -6.05
N GLN A 16 9.68 -2.40 -5.22
CA GLN A 16 10.27 -2.67 -3.89
C GLN A 16 9.25 -3.24 -2.91
N VAL A 17 7.95 -3.04 -3.18
CA VAL A 17 6.85 -3.63 -2.42
C VAL A 17 6.62 -5.07 -2.86
N TRP A 18 6.55 -5.31 -4.16
CA TRP A 18 6.02 -6.56 -4.73
C TRP A 18 7.07 -7.59 -5.12
N SER A 19 8.33 -7.20 -5.23
CA SER A 19 9.41 -8.08 -5.70
C SER A 19 10.52 -8.22 -4.66
N GLY A 20 11.06 -9.44 -4.56
CA GLY A 20 12.26 -9.72 -3.79
C GLY A 20 13.51 -9.11 -4.43
N GLN A 21 14.64 -9.18 -3.71
CA GLN A 21 15.93 -8.70 -4.23
C GLN A 21 16.40 -9.45 -5.48
N ASP A 22 15.92 -10.68 -5.69
CA ASP A 22 16.17 -11.49 -6.87
C ASP A 22 15.21 -11.16 -8.05
N GLY A 23 14.34 -10.16 -7.88
CA GLY A 23 13.38 -9.72 -8.88
C GLY A 23 12.16 -10.64 -9.01
N LYS A 24 12.04 -11.69 -8.19
CA LYS A 24 10.86 -12.57 -8.21
C LYS A 24 9.69 -11.96 -7.46
N PRO A 25 8.45 -12.31 -7.82
CA PRO A 25 7.27 -11.92 -7.05
C PRO A 25 7.38 -12.37 -5.60
N LEU A 26 7.19 -11.43 -4.68
CA LEU A 26 7.23 -11.66 -3.23
C LEU A 26 5.81 -11.85 -2.67
N TYR A 27 4.87 -11.03 -3.12
CA TYR A 27 3.49 -11.04 -2.64
C TYR A 27 2.46 -11.05 -3.77
N TRP A 28 1.26 -11.53 -3.47
CA TRP A 28 0.06 -11.27 -4.26
C TRP A 28 -1.07 -10.77 -3.37
N ILE A 29 -2.13 -10.28 -3.99
CA ILE A 29 -3.30 -9.74 -3.29
C ILE A 29 -4.53 -10.55 -3.73
N ASP A 30 -5.44 -10.81 -2.80
CA ASP A 30 -6.72 -11.48 -3.06
C ASP A 30 -7.85 -10.77 -2.29
N ASN A 31 -9.10 -11.11 -2.63
CA ASN A 31 -10.32 -10.62 -1.96
C ASN A 31 -10.44 -9.08 -1.93
N ILE A 32 -10.15 -8.46 -3.07
CA ILE A 32 -10.06 -7.01 -3.20
C ILE A 32 -11.43 -6.41 -3.47
N SER A 33 -11.80 -5.43 -2.66
CA SER A 33 -12.94 -4.55 -2.91
C SER A 33 -12.53 -3.12 -2.64
N LEU A 34 -12.86 -2.26 -3.61
CA LEU A 34 -12.59 -0.83 -3.58
C LEU A 34 -13.91 -0.08 -3.76
N ALA A 35 -14.04 1.12 -3.22
CA ALA A 35 -15.02 2.08 -3.70
C ALA A 35 -14.31 3.22 -4.40
N VAL A 36 -14.67 3.51 -5.65
CA VAL A 36 -14.09 4.57 -6.48
C VAL A 36 -15.17 5.59 -6.75
N ASN A 37 -14.94 6.84 -6.35
CA ASN A 37 -15.92 7.94 -6.42
C ASN A 37 -17.27 7.56 -5.78
N GLY A 38 -17.24 6.76 -4.72
CA GLY A 38 -18.41 6.29 -3.97
C GLY A 38 -19.11 5.06 -4.56
N LEU A 39 -18.62 4.49 -5.66
CA LEU A 39 -19.15 3.27 -6.27
C LEU A 39 -18.25 2.08 -5.94
N GLU A 40 -18.83 1.01 -5.38
CA GLU A 40 -18.09 -0.20 -5.05
C GLU A 40 -17.75 -1.00 -6.33
N ILE A 41 -16.50 -1.45 -6.39
CA ILE A 41 -15.91 -2.22 -7.47
C ILE A 41 -15.14 -3.39 -6.85
N ALA A 42 -15.50 -4.60 -7.26
CA ALA A 42 -14.96 -5.85 -6.72
C ALA A 42 -14.03 -6.56 -7.73
N GLU A 43 -13.21 -5.80 -8.46
CA GLU A 43 -12.33 -6.35 -9.50
C GLU A 43 -10.98 -5.62 -9.57
N ASP A 44 -9.91 -6.40 -9.59
CA ASP A 44 -8.51 -5.94 -9.60
C ASP A 44 -8.09 -5.22 -10.89
N SER A 45 -8.70 -5.62 -12.01
CA SER A 45 -8.51 -5.00 -13.33
C SER A 45 -8.86 -3.51 -13.34
N SER A 46 -9.68 -3.06 -12.39
CA SER A 46 -10.11 -1.67 -12.27
C SER A 46 -9.01 -0.72 -11.80
N ILE A 47 -7.96 -1.24 -11.16
CA ILE A 47 -6.87 -0.41 -10.62
C ILE A 47 -6.08 0.30 -11.71
N GLN A 48 -5.89 -0.35 -12.87
CA GLN A 48 -5.22 0.27 -14.02
C GLN A 48 -6.07 1.35 -14.70
N MET A 49 -7.39 1.32 -14.50
CA MET A 49 -8.33 2.29 -15.06
C MET A 49 -8.54 3.53 -14.18
N LEU A 50 -7.98 3.55 -12.97
CA LEU A 50 -8.10 4.69 -12.06
C LEU A 50 -7.47 5.95 -12.65
N HIS A 51 -8.20 7.06 -12.59
CA HIS A 51 -7.63 8.38 -12.80
C HIS A 51 -6.89 8.84 -11.55
N ASP A 52 -5.91 9.74 -11.72
CA ASP A 52 -5.03 10.18 -10.63
C ASP A 52 -5.80 10.82 -9.46
N ASP A 53 -6.87 11.55 -9.78
CA ASP A 53 -7.68 12.32 -8.83
C ASP A 53 -8.93 11.58 -8.32
N ASP A 54 -9.15 10.32 -8.71
CA ASP A 54 -10.29 9.53 -8.22
C ASP A 54 -10.24 9.39 -6.69
N ASP A 55 -11.37 9.59 -6.01
CA ASP A 55 -11.48 9.28 -4.58
C ASP A 55 -11.59 7.76 -4.42
N VAL A 56 -10.58 7.15 -3.83
CA VAL A 56 -10.49 5.70 -3.69
C VAL A 56 -10.55 5.30 -2.22
N GLN A 57 -11.49 4.42 -1.90
CA GLN A 57 -11.59 3.80 -0.59
C GLN A 57 -11.29 2.31 -0.70
N ILE A 58 -10.21 1.86 -0.07
CA ILE A 58 -9.93 0.42 0.11
C ILE A 58 -10.90 -0.11 1.15
N LEU A 59 -11.77 -1.03 0.74
CA LEU A 59 -12.77 -1.69 1.60
C LEU A 59 -12.22 -3.01 2.13
N THR A 60 -11.72 -3.87 1.25
CA THR A 60 -11.10 -5.17 1.58
C THR A 60 -9.91 -5.45 0.68
N GLY A 61 -9.15 -6.48 1.06
CA GLY A 61 -7.99 -6.96 0.33
C GLY A 61 -7.01 -7.61 1.32
N ASN A 62 -6.50 -8.78 0.97
CA ASN A 62 -5.57 -9.56 1.78
C ASN A 62 -4.29 -9.79 0.96
N ILE A 63 -3.14 -9.51 1.56
CA ILE A 63 -1.84 -9.71 0.94
C ILE A 63 -1.27 -11.02 1.44
N TYR A 64 -0.76 -11.84 0.52
CA TYR A 64 -0.19 -13.15 0.81
C TYR A 64 1.23 -13.26 0.27
N SER A 65 2.05 -14.12 0.89
CA SER A 65 3.45 -14.36 0.51
C SER A 65 3.60 -15.57 -0.40
N TYR A 66 4.34 -15.42 -1.51
CA TYR A 66 4.71 -16.54 -2.39
C TYR A 66 5.67 -17.53 -1.74
N GLU A 67 6.32 -17.17 -0.62
CA GLU A 67 7.26 -18.05 0.07
C GLU A 67 6.56 -19.15 0.89
N ASP A 68 5.52 -18.79 1.64
CA ASP A 68 4.85 -19.69 2.60
C ASP A 68 3.34 -19.83 2.38
N LEU A 69 2.79 -19.10 1.41
CA LEU A 69 1.37 -19.00 1.09
C LEU A 69 0.48 -18.47 2.24
N GLY A 70 1.10 -17.83 3.22
CA GLY A 70 0.43 -17.24 4.37
C GLY A 70 -0.06 -15.82 4.12
N GLU A 71 -1.09 -15.41 4.87
CA GLU A 71 -1.55 -14.02 4.90
C GLU A 71 -0.52 -13.17 5.66
N VAL A 72 -0.10 -12.08 5.03
CA VAL A 72 0.90 -11.14 5.56
C VAL A 72 0.22 -9.99 6.29
N ALA A 73 -0.79 -9.39 5.67
CA ALA A 73 -1.55 -8.26 6.20
C ALA A 73 -2.79 -7.97 5.35
N THR A 74 -3.66 -7.12 5.86
CA THR A 74 -4.68 -6.50 5.00
C THR A 74 -4.05 -5.46 4.07
N LEU A 75 -4.63 -5.29 2.87
CA LEU A 75 -4.22 -4.31 1.87
C LEU A 75 -4.20 -2.90 2.46
N ALA A 76 -5.22 -2.53 3.24
CA ALA A 76 -5.32 -1.22 3.87
C ALA A 76 -4.18 -0.94 4.86
N GLU A 77 -3.80 -1.93 5.67
CA GLU A 77 -2.70 -1.79 6.63
C GLU A 77 -1.36 -1.69 5.93
N TYR A 78 -1.12 -2.54 4.95
CA TYR A 78 0.13 -2.58 4.22
C TYR A 78 0.34 -1.31 3.38
N PHE A 79 -0.70 -0.87 2.67
CA PHE A 79 -0.71 0.40 1.94
C PHE A 79 -0.39 1.58 2.85
N LYS A 80 -1.01 1.64 4.03
CA LYS A 80 -0.74 2.71 5.01
C LYS A 80 0.70 2.71 5.50
N ARG A 81 1.32 1.53 5.68
CA ARG A 81 2.75 1.41 6.05
C ARG A 81 3.64 1.92 4.92
N TRP A 82 3.35 1.51 3.68
CA TRP A 82 4.07 1.99 2.49
C TRP A 82 3.98 3.51 2.35
N GLN A 83 2.78 4.10 2.44
CA GLN A 83 2.59 5.55 2.36
C GLN A 83 3.41 6.33 3.41
N ARG A 84 3.53 5.80 4.64
CA ARG A 84 4.34 6.43 5.68
C ARG A 84 5.83 6.43 5.36
N ASN A 85 6.31 5.39 4.67
CA ASN A 85 7.73 5.29 4.30
C ASN A 85 8.09 6.25 3.15
N LEU A 86 7.11 6.74 2.39
CA LEU A 86 7.31 7.77 1.37
C LEU A 86 7.41 9.19 1.92
N ASP A 87 6.97 9.42 3.16
CA ASP A 87 7.03 10.73 3.81
C ASP A 87 8.24 10.82 4.75
N PRO A 88 9.39 11.37 4.29
CA PRO A 88 10.59 11.47 5.12
C PRO A 88 10.44 12.41 6.33
N ALA A 89 9.40 13.25 6.38
CA ALA A 89 9.16 14.13 7.53
C ALA A 89 8.63 13.36 8.76
N GLN A 90 8.04 12.18 8.57
CA GLN A 90 7.59 11.31 9.68
C GLN A 90 8.72 10.45 10.27
N HIS A 91 9.80 10.20 9.53
CA HIS A 91 10.99 9.52 10.04
C HIS A 91 11.85 10.40 10.95
N SER A 92 11.65 11.73 10.92
CA SER A 92 12.51 12.70 11.61
C SER A 92 12.09 13.04 13.05
N LEU A 93 10.96 12.52 13.54
CA LEU A 93 10.41 12.87 14.86
C LEU A 93 10.85 11.95 16.02
N HIS A 94 11.56 10.85 15.75
CA HIS A 94 12.05 9.95 16.81
C HIS A 94 13.55 10.06 17.12
N ASP A 95 14.32 10.84 16.36
CA ASP A 95 15.77 11.04 16.56
C ASP A 95 16.15 12.42 17.14
N ALA A 96 15.18 13.20 17.63
CA ALA A 96 15.42 14.49 18.28
C ALA A 96 15.24 14.41 19.80
N GLY A 97 15.95 13.47 20.44
CA GLY A 97 15.77 13.18 21.86
C GLY A 97 17.05 12.82 22.63
N SER A 98 18.21 13.36 22.24
CA SER A 98 19.38 13.35 23.14
C SER A 98 20.34 14.49 22.81
N ARG A 99 20.02 15.67 23.36
CA ARG A 99 21.03 16.71 23.62
C ARG A 99 21.26 16.81 25.14
N ILE A 100 22.38 16.23 25.56
CA ILE A 100 23.40 16.72 26.51
C ILE A 100 22.94 17.55 27.72
N LYS A 101 23.27 17.09 28.94
CA LYS A 101 24.34 17.61 29.84
C LYS A 101 24.20 17.02 31.27
N PRO A 102 25.20 17.11 32.19
CA PRO A 102 26.27 18.12 32.35
C PRO A 102 27.66 17.76 31.82
#